data_AF-A0A662PJV1-F1
#
_entry.id   AF-A0A662PJV1-F1
#
_cell.length_a   1.000
_cell.length_b   1.000
_cell.length_c   1.000
_cell.angle_alpha   90.00
_cell.angle_beta   90.00
_cell.angle_gamma   90.00
#
_symmetry.space_group_name_H-M   'P 1'
#
loop_
_entity.id
_entity.type
_entity.pdbx_description
1 polymer ?
#
loop_
_entity_poly.entity_id
_entity_poly.type
_entity_poly.pdbx_seq_one_letter_code
_entity_poly.pdbx_strand_id
1 'polypeptide(L)'
;MPEDEVLKKKISRRKAISRLAAAAAVVGVGVVAGVGGYFAGASAAGPAQTVTETKTVTETKTVGGPGATVTVTETAGATTVTKTETVTHTVTAPAETTVTGPPLQFVHWHYRDDIVHSYVEKFEEYYGEKVEEILLANENYGPLIEAKFQAGDKIDMCYGNFFMVTRFIAMGWCRDVESLPQIIQIKAEMYPSIVEAYSTADGKLAGLPYFWSARSVPVVNDVILEKAGMAGERPATWDELWDMSRQIKAAGAAEYPVMPHWFNAFYGIQWDFEAELGNVYDDPDLTKTFVSKDFEPVFDVGTEVAELLKTWQ
;
A
#
# COMPACT_ATOMS: atom_id res chain seq x y z
N MET A 1 37.01 -19.55 32.16
CA MET A 1 37.00 -19.68 30.68
C MET A 1 37.09 -18.28 30.12
N PRO A 2 38.03 -17.98 29.21
CA PRO A 2 38.14 -16.65 28.63
C PRO A 2 36.97 -16.37 27.68
N GLU A 3 36.50 -15.13 27.69
CA GLU A 3 35.27 -14.62 27.05
C GLU A 3 35.30 -14.65 25.50
N ASP A 4 36.43 -15.01 24.90
CA ASP A 4 36.68 -14.95 23.45
C ASP A 4 36.05 -16.10 22.64
N GLU A 5 35.58 -17.19 23.27
CA GLU A 5 34.96 -18.31 22.54
C GLU A 5 33.45 -18.12 22.28
N VAL A 6 32.77 -17.23 23.01
CA VAL A 6 31.32 -17.05 22.88
C VAL A 6 30.94 -16.23 21.63
N LEU A 7 31.87 -15.41 21.13
CA LEU A 7 31.67 -14.55 19.95
C LEU A 7 31.92 -15.26 18.60
N LYS A 8 32.43 -16.49 18.59
CA LYS A 8 32.73 -17.25 17.34
C LYS A 8 31.60 -18.15 16.84
N LYS A 9 30.41 -18.10 17.45
CA LYS A 9 29.29 -18.92 17.01
C LYS A 9 28.60 -18.23 15.82
N LYS A 10 28.83 -18.73 14.60
CA LYS A 10 28.13 -18.29 13.36
C LYS A 10 26.62 -18.30 13.60
N ILE A 11 26.01 -17.12 13.74
CA ILE A 11 24.56 -16.93 13.79
C ILE A 11 24.08 -16.71 12.36
N SER A 12 23.05 -17.43 11.91
CA SER A 12 22.47 -17.21 10.58
C SER A 12 21.73 -15.86 10.53
N ARG A 13 21.70 -15.18 9.36
CA ARG A 13 20.99 -13.89 9.14
C ARG A 13 19.56 -13.90 9.74
N ARG A 14 18.81 -14.99 9.57
CA ARG A 14 17.46 -15.21 10.14
C ARG A 14 17.41 -15.17 11.69
N LYS A 15 18.49 -15.59 12.36
CA LYS A 15 18.63 -15.59 13.82
C LYS A 15 19.23 -14.29 14.37
N ALA A 16 19.93 -13.51 13.54
CA ALA A 16 20.35 -12.15 13.88
C ALA A 16 19.13 -11.20 13.89
N ILE A 17 18.27 -11.31 12.87
CA ILE A 17 17.00 -10.57 12.78
C ILE A 17 16.07 -10.90 13.96
N SER A 18 15.97 -12.18 14.36
CA SER A 18 15.08 -12.57 15.47
C SER A 18 15.60 -12.26 16.89
N ARG A 19 16.91 -12.02 17.07
CA ARG A 19 17.50 -11.68 18.38
C ARG A 19 17.53 -10.19 18.67
N LEU A 20 17.60 -9.34 17.65
CA LEU A 20 17.42 -7.89 17.78
C LEU A 20 16.02 -7.54 18.32
N ALA A 21 15.01 -8.34 18.00
CA ALA A 21 13.64 -8.18 18.51
C ALA A 21 13.49 -8.43 20.04
N ALA A 22 14.39 -9.19 20.67
CA ALA A 22 14.26 -9.58 22.08
C ALA A 22 14.84 -8.56 23.07
N ALA A 23 15.67 -7.61 22.62
CA ALA A 23 16.29 -6.60 23.48
C ALA A 23 15.57 -5.23 23.44
N ALA A 24 14.54 -5.07 22.60
CA ALA A 24 13.84 -3.80 22.37
C ALA A 24 12.69 -3.50 23.36
N ALA A 25 12.65 -4.18 24.51
CA ALA A 25 11.50 -4.13 25.43
C ALA A 25 11.48 -2.94 26.42
N VAL A 26 12.41 -1.98 26.38
CA VAL A 26 12.42 -0.87 27.38
C VAL A 26 12.61 0.55 26.83
N VAL A 27 13.20 0.79 25.65
CA VAL A 27 13.21 2.13 25.03
C VAL A 27 13.18 1.95 23.51
N GLY A 28 12.26 2.65 22.84
CA GLY A 28 11.94 2.50 21.43
C GLY A 28 13.15 2.65 20.49
N VAL A 29 13.76 1.52 20.15
CA VAL A 29 14.74 1.39 19.07
C VAL A 29 14.23 0.32 18.13
N GLY A 30 13.43 0.75 17.15
CA GLY A 30 12.92 -0.10 16.07
C GLY A 30 13.69 0.16 14.78
N VAL A 31 14.94 -0.30 14.67
CA VAL A 31 15.61 -0.43 13.37
C VAL A 31 15.31 -1.83 12.83
N VAL A 32 14.87 -1.94 11.56
CA VAL A 32 15.33 -2.94 10.57
C VAL A 32 14.53 -2.80 9.26
N ALA A 33 15.29 -2.54 8.18
CA ALA A 33 15.14 -2.85 6.75
C ALA A 33 13.87 -2.45 5.96
N GLY A 34 12.66 -2.46 6.53
CA GLY A 34 11.43 -2.20 5.75
C GLY A 34 11.08 -0.71 5.59
N VAL A 35 11.65 0.14 6.45
CA VAL A 35 11.26 1.56 6.59
C VAL A 35 12.34 2.53 6.09
N GLY A 36 13.46 2.00 5.59
CA GLY A 36 14.55 2.80 5.02
C GLY A 36 14.06 3.70 3.90
N GLY A 37 13.22 3.21 2.98
CA GLY A 37 12.64 4.01 1.90
C GLY A 37 11.65 5.07 2.37
N TYR A 38 10.82 4.76 3.38
CA TYR A 38 9.81 5.68 3.92
C TYR A 38 10.46 6.91 4.60
N PHE A 39 11.56 6.72 5.32
CA PHE A 39 12.29 7.83 5.96
C PHE A 39 13.44 8.41 5.12
N ALA A 40 13.98 7.69 4.12
CA ALA A 40 14.98 8.24 3.19
C ALA A 40 14.37 9.23 2.18
N GLY A 41 13.05 9.19 1.93
CA GLY A 41 12.36 10.24 1.18
C GLY A 41 12.38 11.62 1.87
N ALA A 42 12.65 11.65 3.18
CA ALA A 42 12.82 12.87 3.97
C ALA A 42 14.30 13.31 4.10
N SER A 43 15.22 12.71 3.35
CA SER A 43 16.67 12.88 3.50
C SER A 43 17.21 14.22 2.98
N ALA A 44 16.92 15.31 3.68
CA ALA A 44 18.02 16.11 4.19
C ALA A 44 18.28 15.61 5.61
N ALA A 45 19.49 15.73 6.14
CA ALA A 45 19.74 15.52 7.57
C ALA A 45 18.89 16.52 8.39
N GLY A 46 17.63 16.16 8.64
CA GLY A 46 16.64 16.96 9.32
C GLY A 46 16.57 16.55 10.78
N PRO A 47 16.28 17.49 11.70
CA PRO A 47 16.10 17.18 13.11
C PRO A 47 14.97 16.17 13.29
N ALA A 48 15.00 15.44 14.41
CA ALA A 48 14.00 14.44 14.80
C ALA A 48 12.58 14.78 14.34
N GLN A 49 11.98 13.92 13.51
CA GLN A 49 10.59 14.11 13.11
C GLN A 49 9.68 13.68 14.26
N THR A 50 8.80 14.61 14.65
CA THR A 50 7.80 14.38 15.70
C THR A 50 6.53 13.89 15.05
N VAL A 51 6.19 12.60 15.27
CA VAL A 51 4.90 12.04 14.85
C VAL A 51 3.99 11.99 16.06
N THR A 52 2.77 12.50 15.92
CA THR A 52 1.76 12.51 16.99
C THR A 52 0.82 11.33 16.77
N GLU A 53 0.90 10.31 17.63
CA GLU A 53 0.00 9.15 17.59
C GLU A 53 -1.12 9.34 18.63
N THR A 54 -2.38 9.13 18.22
CA THR A 54 -3.53 9.17 19.15
C THR A 54 -3.90 7.74 19.52
N LYS A 55 -3.68 7.34 20.78
CA LYS A 55 -4.13 6.05 21.28
C LYS A 55 -5.31 6.21 22.24
N THR A 56 -6.34 5.39 22.02
CA THR A 56 -7.48 5.26 22.93
C THR A 56 -7.17 4.16 23.94
N VAL A 57 -7.05 4.52 25.22
CA VAL A 57 -6.82 3.56 26.31
C VAL A 57 -8.06 3.53 27.21
N THR A 58 -8.61 2.33 27.44
CA THR A 58 -9.69 2.11 28.40
C THR A 58 -9.08 1.80 29.78
N GLU A 59 -9.12 2.74 30.71
CA GLU A 59 -8.72 2.50 32.10
C GLU A 59 -9.92 2.08 32.96
N THR A 60 -9.81 0.95 33.66
CA THR A 60 -10.78 0.54 34.69
C THR A 60 -10.30 1.02 36.05
N LYS A 61 -10.97 2.01 36.64
CA LYS A 61 -10.74 2.42 38.04
C LYS A 61 -11.67 1.66 38.98
N THR A 62 -11.10 0.94 39.94
CA THR A 62 -11.84 0.35 41.06
C THR A 62 -11.88 1.35 42.22
N VAL A 63 -13.07 1.80 42.63
CA VAL A 63 -13.23 2.62 43.84
C VAL A 63 -13.75 1.70 44.96
N GLY A 64 -12.95 1.50 46.00
CA GLY A 64 -13.34 0.76 47.21
C GLY A 64 -13.59 1.71 48.38
N GLY A 65 -14.80 1.68 48.95
CA GLY A 65 -15.12 2.33 50.23
C GLY A 65 -15.39 1.29 51.33
N PRO A 66 -15.05 1.54 52.61
CA PRO A 66 -15.24 0.56 53.67
C PRO A 66 -16.66 0.59 54.24
N GLY A 67 -17.33 -0.57 54.25
CA GLY A 67 -18.38 -0.90 55.21
C GLY A 67 -19.81 -1.03 54.66
N ALA A 68 -20.38 -2.22 54.89
CA ALA A 68 -21.79 -2.63 54.85
C ALA A 68 -22.43 -2.91 53.47
N THR A 69 -22.99 -4.12 53.41
CA THR A 69 -23.57 -4.84 52.28
C THR A 69 -24.85 -4.21 51.72
N VAL A 70 -24.82 -3.77 50.46
CA VAL A 70 -25.96 -3.78 49.52
C VAL A 70 -25.42 -4.01 48.11
N THR A 71 -25.84 -5.09 47.45
CA THR A 71 -25.52 -5.36 46.04
C THR A 71 -26.41 -4.51 45.16
N VAL A 72 -25.87 -3.45 44.57
CA VAL A 72 -26.45 -2.76 43.40
C VAL A 72 -25.40 -2.78 42.30
N THR A 73 -25.72 -3.43 41.19
CA THR A 73 -24.91 -3.37 39.97
C THR A 73 -25.23 -2.06 39.25
N GLU A 74 -24.47 -1.00 39.54
CA GLU A 74 -24.39 0.16 38.65
C GLU A 74 -23.18 0.01 37.72
N THR A 75 -23.44 -0.10 36.43
CA THR A 75 -22.43 0.07 35.38
C THR A 75 -22.11 1.56 35.29
N ALA A 76 -21.20 2.05 36.13
CA ALA A 76 -20.63 3.38 35.99
C ALA A 76 -19.83 3.44 34.69
N GLY A 77 -20.16 4.41 33.83
CA GLY A 77 -19.67 4.53 32.46
C GLY A 77 -18.14 4.50 32.35
N ALA A 78 -17.66 3.71 31.39
CA ALA A 78 -16.27 3.76 30.95
C ALA A 78 -15.95 5.22 30.55
N THR A 79 -15.01 5.83 31.27
CA THR A 79 -14.52 7.16 30.90
C THR A 79 -13.43 6.96 29.86
N THR A 80 -13.71 7.30 28.61
CA THR A 80 -12.70 7.28 27.54
C THR A 80 -11.70 8.40 27.80
N VAL A 81 -10.48 8.04 28.20
CA VAL A 81 -9.39 8.99 28.37
C VAL A 81 -8.56 8.99 27.09
N THR A 82 -8.61 10.11 26.34
CA THR A 82 -7.71 10.34 25.21
C THR A 82 -6.33 10.71 25.76
N LYS A 83 -5.35 9.79 25.63
CA LYS A 83 -3.97 10.04 26.01
C LYS A 83 -3.15 10.33 24.75
N THR A 84 -2.65 11.56 24.63
CA THR A 84 -1.70 11.93 23.58
C THR A 84 -0.30 11.51 24.04
N GLU A 85 0.29 10.50 23.38
CA GLU A 85 1.68 10.11 23.61
C GLU A 85 2.55 10.63 22.47
N THR A 86 3.58 11.40 22.81
CA THR A 86 4.57 11.87 21.84
C THR A 86 5.66 10.79 21.73
N VAL A 87 5.73 10.09 20.60
CA VAL A 87 6.80 9.13 20.31
C VAL A 87 7.87 9.84 19.48
N THR A 88 9.05 10.01 20.06
CA THR A 88 10.22 10.56 19.36
C THR A 88 11.00 9.42 18.71
N HIS A 89 11.03 9.37 17.38
CA HIS A 89 11.85 8.42 16.64
C HIS A 89 13.22 9.03 16.33
N THR A 90 14.28 8.43 16.88
CA THR A 90 15.65 8.75 16.47
C THR A 90 16.12 7.67 15.52
N VAL A 91 16.22 8.01 14.23
CA VAL A 91 16.79 7.15 13.19
C VAL A 91 18.31 7.19 13.34
N THR A 92 18.84 6.28 14.17
CA THR A 92 20.28 6.11 14.35
C THR A 92 20.78 5.18 13.24
N ALA A 93 21.85 5.58 12.53
CA ALA A 93 22.50 4.72 11.56
C ALA A 93 22.81 3.35 12.20
N PRO A 94 22.54 2.22 11.51
CA PRO A 94 22.93 0.92 12.00
C PRO A 94 24.43 0.96 12.35
N ALA A 95 24.80 0.36 13.48
CA ALA A 95 26.22 0.11 13.75
C ALA A 95 26.81 -0.63 12.54
N GLU A 96 28.03 -0.28 12.10
CA GLU A 96 28.71 -0.94 10.98
C GLU A 96 28.70 -2.46 11.15
N THR A 97 27.70 -3.10 10.55
CA THR A 97 27.61 -4.55 10.47
C THR A 97 28.05 -4.95 9.09
N THR A 98 29.18 -5.64 9.01
CA THR A 98 29.59 -6.29 7.77
C THR A 98 28.63 -7.43 7.47
N VAL A 99 27.74 -7.22 6.50
CA VAL A 99 26.75 -8.24 6.14
C VAL A 99 27.40 -9.23 5.16
N THR A 100 27.44 -10.51 5.55
CA THR A 100 28.03 -11.58 4.75
C THR A 100 26.95 -12.43 4.06
N GLY A 101 27.03 -12.60 2.74
CA GLY A 101 26.11 -13.41 1.92
C GLY A 101 25.89 -12.81 0.53
N PRO A 102 25.07 -13.44 -0.34
CA PRO A 102 24.71 -12.86 -1.62
C PRO A 102 23.92 -11.53 -1.43
N PRO A 103 23.91 -10.64 -2.45
CA PRO A 103 23.05 -9.47 -2.47
C PRO A 103 21.58 -9.85 -2.27
N LEU A 104 20.80 -8.94 -1.69
CA LEU A 104 19.35 -9.01 -1.64
C LEU A 104 18.81 -8.85 -3.06
N GLN A 105 17.83 -9.66 -3.45
CA GLN A 105 17.20 -9.51 -4.77
C GLN A 105 15.97 -8.61 -4.69
N PHE A 106 15.98 -7.54 -5.48
CA PHE A 106 14.85 -6.63 -5.64
C PHE A 106 14.33 -6.68 -7.08
N VAL A 107 13.12 -7.21 -7.28
CA VAL A 107 12.52 -7.36 -8.62
C VAL A 107 11.40 -6.37 -8.85
N HIS A 108 11.53 -5.46 -9.82
CA HIS A 108 10.55 -4.40 -10.05
C HIS A 108 10.34 -4.09 -11.53
N TRP A 109 9.23 -3.42 -11.83
CA TRP A 109 8.95 -2.87 -13.15
C TRP A 109 9.68 -1.55 -13.35
N HIS A 110 9.74 -1.08 -14.60
CA HIS A 110 10.31 0.21 -14.95
C HIS A 110 9.41 1.36 -14.51
N TYR A 111 9.96 2.24 -13.68
CA TYR A 111 9.35 3.51 -13.29
C TYR A 111 10.44 4.41 -12.73
N ARG A 112 10.79 5.48 -13.46
CA ARG A 112 11.83 6.43 -13.04
C ARG A 112 13.04 5.70 -12.47
N ASP A 113 13.64 4.84 -13.30
CA ASP A 113 14.71 3.94 -12.90
C ASP A 113 15.87 4.70 -12.23
N ASP A 114 16.10 5.95 -12.65
CA ASP A 114 17.02 6.89 -12.01
C ASP A 114 16.72 7.15 -10.52
N ILE A 115 15.45 7.35 -10.19
CA ILE A 115 14.99 7.59 -8.82
C ILE A 115 15.06 6.29 -8.01
N VAL A 116 14.56 5.18 -8.56
CA VAL A 116 14.52 3.89 -7.84
C VAL A 116 15.94 3.41 -7.53
N HIS A 117 16.85 3.50 -8.50
CA HIS A 117 18.26 3.17 -8.30
C HIS A 117 18.89 4.04 -7.20
N SER A 118 18.59 5.34 -7.16
CA SER A 118 19.11 6.23 -6.10
C SER A 118 18.63 5.84 -4.70
N TYR A 119 17.45 5.20 -4.57
CA TYR A 119 16.96 4.70 -3.29
C TYR A 119 17.69 3.41 -2.89
N VAL A 120 18.02 2.57 -3.85
CA VAL A 120 18.82 1.37 -3.64
C VAL A 120 20.23 1.74 -3.19
N GLU A 121 20.90 2.69 -3.85
CA GLU A 121 22.22 3.18 -3.44
C GLU A 121 22.22 3.70 -2.00
N LYS A 122 21.21 4.52 -1.64
CA LYS A 122 21.04 5.02 -0.26
C LYS A 122 20.82 3.89 0.73
N PHE A 123 20.05 2.88 0.37
CA PHE A 123 19.83 1.71 1.23
C PHE A 123 21.15 0.94 1.45
N GLU A 124 21.92 0.71 0.39
CA GLU A 124 23.23 0.04 0.49
C GLU A 124 24.20 0.83 1.38
N GLU A 125 24.27 2.15 1.22
CA GLU A 125 25.11 3.03 2.04
C GLU A 125 24.69 2.98 3.51
N TYR A 126 23.38 3.08 3.78
CA TYR A 126 22.86 3.18 5.14
C TYR A 126 22.96 1.88 5.92
N TYR A 127 22.77 0.73 5.25
CA TYR A 127 22.70 -0.58 5.90
C TYR A 127 23.96 -1.43 5.69
N GLY A 128 24.89 -1.03 4.83
CA GLY A 128 26.04 -1.86 4.46
C GLY A 128 25.64 -3.16 3.76
N GLU A 129 24.42 -3.21 3.20
CA GLU A 129 23.87 -4.33 2.46
C GLU A 129 24.08 -4.13 0.96
N LYS A 130 24.05 -5.22 0.20
CA LYS A 130 24.05 -5.16 -1.27
C LYS A 130 22.72 -5.59 -1.83
N VAL A 131 22.29 -4.94 -2.91
CA VAL A 131 21.03 -5.19 -3.59
C VAL A 131 21.31 -5.44 -5.08
N GLU A 132 20.78 -6.54 -5.60
CA GLU A 132 20.70 -6.82 -7.02
C GLU A 132 19.32 -6.41 -7.52
N GLU A 133 19.27 -5.34 -8.31
CA GLU A 133 18.03 -4.91 -8.99
C GLU A 133 17.79 -5.76 -10.25
N ILE A 134 16.56 -6.28 -10.35
CA ILE A 134 16.10 -7.04 -11.51
C ILE A 134 14.88 -6.31 -12.10
N LEU A 135 15.11 -5.67 -13.24
CA LEU A 135 14.09 -4.93 -13.98
C LEU A 135 13.32 -5.87 -14.93
N LEU A 136 12.00 -5.86 -14.83
CA LEU A 136 11.10 -6.62 -15.70
C LEU A 136 10.22 -5.68 -16.53
N ALA A 137 9.93 -6.08 -17.78
CA ALA A 137 9.12 -5.30 -18.70
C ALA A 137 7.71 -5.05 -18.15
N ASN A 138 7.23 -3.81 -18.27
CA ASN A 138 5.98 -3.36 -17.67
C ASN A 138 4.77 -4.13 -18.19
N GLU A 139 4.65 -4.33 -19.51
CA GLU A 139 3.47 -4.95 -20.11
C GLU A 139 3.29 -6.41 -19.66
N ASN A 140 4.39 -7.09 -19.33
CA ASN A 140 4.44 -8.51 -18.99
C ASN A 140 4.95 -8.78 -17.57
N TYR A 141 4.93 -7.76 -16.69
CA TYR A 141 5.52 -7.88 -15.36
C TYR A 141 4.96 -9.08 -14.58
N GLY A 142 3.63 -9.25 -14.59
CA GLY A 142 2.93 -10.33 -13.90
C GLY A 142 3.43 -11.72 -14.28
N PRO A 143 3.32 -12.14 -15.55
CA PRO A 143 3.85 -13.44 -15.99
C PRO A 143 5.34 -13.63 -15.71
N LEU A 144 6.16 -12.57 -15.86
CA LEU A 144 7.60 -12.65 -15.66
C LEU A 144 7.99 -12.87 -14.19
N ILE A 145 7.37 -12.16 -13.24
CA ILE A 145 7.64 -12.37 -11.82
C ILE A 145 7.14 -13.74 -11.34
N GLU A 146 6.01 -14.22 -11.86
CA GLU A 146 5.50 -15.55 -11.54
C GLU A 146 6.41 -16.67 -12.03
N ALA A 147 6.96 -16.54 -13.24
CA ALA A 147 7.93 -17.50 -13.77
C ALA A 147 9.17 -17.61 -12.86
N LYS A 148 9.62 -16.49 -12.27
CA LYS A 148 10.72 -16.49 -11.30
C LYS A 148 10.39 -17.25 -10.02
N PHE A 149 9.21 -17.00 -9.45
CA PHE A 149 8.76 -17.77 -8.27
C PHE A 149 8.63 -19.26 -8.59
N GLN A 150 8.08 -19.62 -9.76
CA GLN A 150 7.96 -21.01 -10.21
C GLN A 150 9.31 -21.68 -10.45
N ALA A 151 10.31 -20.93 -10.92
CA ALA A 151 11.69 -21.40 -11.08
C ALA A 151 12.42 -21.59 -9.74
N GLY A 152 11.87 -21.08 -8.63
CA GLY A 152 12.48 -21.14 -7.31
C GLY A 152 13.49 -20.03 -7.04
N ASP A 153 13.44 -18.92 -7.77
CA ASP A 153 14.25 -17.73 -7.50
C ASP A 153 14.02 -17.24 -6.06
N LYS A 154 15.09 -16.80 -5.39
CA LYS A 154 15.02 -16.27 -4.02
C LYS A 154 14.92 -14.76 -4.09
N ILE A 155 13.69 -14.27 -4.05
CA ILE A 155 13.38 -12.84 -4.14
C ILE A 155 13.16 -12.28 -2.72
N ASP A 156 13.91 -11.25 -2.35
CA ASP A 156 13.80 -10.62 -1.02
C ASP A 156 12.74 -9.51 -1.00
N MET A 157 12.58 -8.80 -2.13
CA MET A 157 11.56 -7.78 -2.33
C MET A 157 11.11 -7.77 -3.79
N CYS A 158 9.82 -7.58 -4.03
CA CYS A 158 9.32 -7.30 -5.38
C CYS A 158 8.18 -6.29 -5.36
N TYR A 159 7.98 -5.61 -6.49
CA TYR A 159 6.76 -4.89 -6.72
C TYR A 159 5.59 -5.85 -6.98
N GLY A 160 4.38 -5.35 -6.79
CA GLY A 160 3.16 -6.10 -7.07
C GLY A 160 1.95 -5.19 -6.97
N ASN A 161 1.05 -5.27 -7.94
CA ASN A 161 -0.29 -4.74 -7.76
C ASN A 161 -0.99 -5.60 -6.70
N PHE A 162 -1.96 -5.01 -5.98
CA PHE A 162 -2.61 -5.70 -4.85
C PHE A 162 -3.17 -7.08 -5.23
N PHE A 163 -3.88 -7.20 -6.36
CA PHE A 163 -4.41 -8.48 -6.85
C PHE A 163 -3.31 -9.53 -7.10
N MET A 164 -2.10 -9.11 -7.47
CA MET A 164 -0.96 -10.00 -7.64
C MET A 164 -0.42 -10.46 -6.28
N VAL A 165 -0.22 -9.53 -5.34
CA VAL A 165 0.34 -9.84 -4.02
C VAL A 165 -0.55 -10.80 -3.24
N THR A 166 -1.87 -10.59 -3.27
CA THR A 166 -2.84 -11.51 -2.65
C THR A 166 -2.70 -12.93 -3.23
N ARG A 167 -2.57 -13.05 -4.55
CA ARG A 167 -2.30 -14.35 -5.21
C ARG A 167 -0.94 -14.93 -4.79
N PHE A 168 0.12 -14.13 -4.72
CA PHE A 168 1.45 -14.60 -4.33
C PHE A 168 1.49 -15.10 -2.89
N ILE A 169 0.75 -14.45 -1.98
CA ILE A 169 0.59 -14.91 -0.60
C ILE A 169 -0.18 -16.24 -0.58
N ALA A 170 -1.30 -16.35 -1.29
CA ALA A 170 -2.09 -17.58 -1.37
C ALA A 170 -1.29 -18.77 -1.93
N MET A 171 -0.39 -18.53 -2.87
CA MET A 171 0.51 -19.53 -3.44
C MET A 171 1.75 -19.82 -2.57
N GLY A 172 1.95 -19.08 -1.47
CA GLY A 172 3.09 -19.23 -0.58
C GLY A 172 4.42 -18.69 -1.13
N TRP A 173 4.38 -17.86 -2.18
CA TRP A 173 5.55 -17.21 -2.75
C TRP A 173 5.95 -15.95 -1.98
N CYS A 174 4.96 -15.22 -1.46
CA CYS A 174 5.16 -14.05 -0.61
C CYS A 174 4.56 -14.28 0.77
N ARG A 175 5.02 -13.47 1.73
CA ARG A 175 4.39 -13.32 3.06
C ARG A 175 3.71 -11.96 3.14
N ASP A 176 2.71 -11.85 4.00
CA ASP A 176 2.19 -10.55 4.44
C ASP A 176 3.24 -9.78 5.27
N VAL A 177 2.93 -8.51 5.57
CA VAL A 177 3.83 -7.62 6.30
C VAL A 177 3.50 -7.49 7.79
N GLU A 178 2.56 -8.28 8.34
CA GLU A 178 2.16 -8.22 9.76
C GLU A 178 3.29 -8.60 10.72
N SER A 179 4.26 -9.38 10.25
CA SER A 179 5.43 -9.75 11.05
C SER A 179 6.50 -8.65 11.14
N LEU A 180 6.34 -7.52 10.45
CA LEU A 180 7.27 -6.40 10.53
C LEU A 180 7.11 -5.66 11.87
N PRO A 181 8.20 -5.39 12.63
CA PRO A 181 8.10 -4.74 13.94
C PRO A 181 7.36 -3.40 13.94
N GLN A 182 7.45 -2.66 12.84
CA GLN A 182 6.87 -1.32 12.69
C GLN A 182 5.46 -1.32 12.08
N ILE A 183 4.85 -2.49 11.82
CA ILE A 183 3.59 -2.56 11.07
C ILE A 183 2.44 -1.79 11.74
N ILE A 184 2.39 -1.78 13.08
CA ILE A 184 1.36 -1.07 13.84
C ILE A 184 1.44 0.44 13.55
N GLN A 185 2.66 1.00 13.60
CA GLN A 185 2.89 2.40 13.31
C GLN A 185 2.59 2.72 11.84
N ILE A 186 3.11 1.91 10.91
CA ILE A 186 2.91 2.13 9.47
C ILE A 186 1.41 2.17 9.14
N LYS A 187 0.62 1.22 9.64
CA LYS A 187 -0.84 1.21 9.44
C LYS A 187 -1.52 2.45 10.03
N ALA A 188 -1.06 2.95 11.19
CA ALA A 188 -1.63 4.14 11.82
C ALA A 188 -1.32 5.44 11.04
N GLU A 189 -0.22 5.47 10.28
CA GLU A 189 0.17 6.60 9.43
C GLU A 189 -0.44 6.52 8.01
N MET A 190 -1.06 5.40 7.66
CA MET A 190 -1.79 5.22 6.41
C MET A 190 -3.25 5.66 6.54
N TYR A 191 -3.85 6.08 5.42
CA TYR A 191 -5.30 6.28 5.37
C TYR A 191 -6.02 4.94 5.65
N PRO A 192 -7.04 4.92 6.53
CA PRO A 192 -7.77 3.68 6.86
C PRO A 192 -8.31 2.94 5.63
N SER A 193 -8.84 3.68 4.65
CA SER A 193 -9.32 3.10 3.39
C SER A 193 -8.23 2.43 2.56
N ILE A 194 -6.97 2.87 2.67
CA ILE A 194 -5.83 2.26 1.98
C ILE A 194 -5.38 1.01 2.73
N VAL A 195 -5.38 1.03 4.08
CA VAL A 195 -5.11 -0.19 4.86
C VAL A 195 -6.15 -1.26 4.53
N GLU A 196 -7.42 -0.89 4.47
CA GLU A 196 -8.52 -1.79 4.08
C GLU A 196 -8.33 -2.32 2.65
N ALA A 197 -8.17 -1.43 1.66
CA ALA A 197 -8.08 -1.81 0.25
C ALA A 197 -6.87 -2.70 -0.10
N TYR A 198 -5.77 -2.62 0.67
CA TYR A 198 -4.57 -3.43 0.46
C TYR A 198 -4.42 -4.58 1.47
N SER A 199 -5.45 -4.84 2.27
CA SER A 199 -5.49 -6.00 3.16
C SER A 199 -6.09 -7.21 2.44
N THR A 200 -5.53 -8.38 2.70
CA THR A 200 -6.10 -9.68 2.32
C THR A 200 -7.47 -9.88 2.97
N ALA A 201 -8.24 -10.85 2.48
CA ALA A 201 -9.58 -11.15 3.01
C ALA A 201 -9.61 -11.47 4.52
N ASP A 202 -8.50 -11.93 5.10
CA ASP A 202 -8.33 -12.15 6.54
C ASP A 202 -7.81 -10.91 7.31
N GLY A 203 -7.81 -9.73 6.69
CA GLY A 203 -7.51 -8.44 7.32
C GLY A 203 -6.02 -8.15 7.51
N LYS A 204 -5.13 -8.89 6.85
CA LYS A 204 -3.68 -8.66 6.93
C LYS A 204 -3.23 -7.77 5.78
N LEU A 205 -2.41 -6.76 6.07
CA LEU A 205 -1.83 -5.91 5.03
C LEU A 205 -0.90 -6.77 4.16
N ALA A 206 -1.23 -6.88 2.88
CA ALA A 206 -0.56 -7.80 1.97
C ALA A 206 0.87 -7.34 1.63
N GLY A 207 1.10 -6.03 1.59
CA GLY A 207 2.39 -5.44 1.27
C GLY A 207 2.44 -3.96 1.70
N LEU A 208 3.62 -3.36 1.64
CA LEU A 208 3.78 -1.93 1.92
C LEU A 208 3.48 -1.13 0.65
N PRO A 209 2.44 -0.27 0.63
CA PRO A 209 2.16 0.57 -0.54
C PRO A 209 3.25 1.63 -0.69
N TYR A 210 3.98 1.61 -1.80
CA TYR A 210 4.98 2.65 -2.10
C TYR A 210 4.37 3.87 -2.81
N PHE A 211 3.19 3.70 -3.41
CA PHE A 211 2.33 4.76 -3.92
C PHE A 211 0.88 4.29 -3.95
N TRP A 212 -0.03 5.24 -4.05
CA TRP A 212 -1.42 5.02 -4.41
C TRP A 212 -1.83 6.09 -5.41
N SER A 213 -2.68 5.73 -6.36
CA SER A 213 -3.27 6.67 -7.31
C SER A 213 -4.76 6.44 -7.42
N ALA A 214 -5.55 7.51 -7.31
CA ALA A 214 -6.92 7.50 -7.79
C ALA A 214 -6.90 7.30 -9.32
N ARG A 215 -7.47 6.20 -9.79
CA ARG A 215 -7.66 5.92 -11.22
C ARG A 215 -9.06 6.39 -11.65
N SER A 216 -9.21 6.70 -12.94
CA SER A 216 -10.46 7.18 -13.56
C SER A 216 -10.96 8.54 -13.08
N VAL A 217 -10.03 9.43 -12.70
CA VAL A 217 -10.31 10.86 -12.58
C VAL A 217 -10.27 11.49 -13.97
N PRO A 218 -11.35 12.10 -14.47
CA PRO A 218 -11.34 12.79 -15.76
C PRO A 218 -10.31 13.92 -15.77
N VAL A 219 -9.36 13.86 -16.70
CA VAL A 219 -8.42 14.95 -16.97
C VAL A 219 -8.91 15.68 -18.21
N VAL A 220 -9.24 16.95 -18.05
CA VAL A 220 -9.80 17.77 -19.14
C VAL A 220 -8.73 18.66 -19.78
N ASN A 221 -8.88 18.91 -21.08
CA ASN A 221 -8.04 19.84 -21.83
C ASN A 221 -8.80 21.16 -22.04
N ASP A 222 -8.43 22.19 -21.27
CA ASP A 222 -9.12 23.48 -21.31
C ASP A 222 -9.05 24.19 -22.66
N VAL A 223 -7.99 23.95 -23.46
CA VAL A 223 -7.88 24.51 -24.81
C VAL A 223 -8.96 23.94 -25.74
N ILE A 224 -9.29 22.65 -25.58
CA ILE A 224 -10.36 22.01 -26.35
C ILE A 224 -11.72 22.54 -25.90
N LEU A 225 -11.93 22.67 -24.59
CA LEU A 225 -13.18 23.22 -24.04
C LEU A 225 -13.41 24.66 -24.49
N GLU A 226 -12.39 25.51 -24.46
CA GLU A 226 -12.49 26.89 -24.96
C GLU A 226 -12.87 26.94 -26.45
N LYS A 227 -12.23 26.12 -27.28
CA LYS A 227 -12.57 26.02 -28.72
C LYS A 227 -13.99 25.52 -28.96
N ALA A 228 -14.54 24.73 -28.05
CA ALA A 228 -15.94 24.26 -28.09
C ALA A 228 -16.93 25.28 -27.49
N GLY A 229 -16.48 26.40 -26.92
CA GLY A 229 -17.32 27.38 -26.25
C GLY A 229 -17.73 27.00 -24.82
N MET A 230 -16.99 26.09 -24.19
CA MET A 230 -17.28 25.49 -22.86
C MET A 230 -16.19 25.83 -21.83
N ALA A 231 -15.57 27.00 -21.94
CA ALA A 231 -14.44 27.37 -21.09
C ALA A 231 -14.81 27.31 -19.59
N GLY A 232 -14.06 26.53 -18.81
CA GLY A 232 -14.28 26.35 -17.37
C GLY A 232 -15.36 25.33 -17.00
N GLU A 233 -16.08 24.75 -17.97
CA GLU A 233 -17.07 23.70 -17.70
C GLU A 233 -16.40 22.36 -17.36
N ARG A 234 -17.06 21.56 -16.53
CA ARG A 234 -16.62 20.21 -16.13
C ARG A 234 -17.86 19.32 -16.01
N PRO A 235 -17.81 18.06 -16.49
CA PRO A 235 -18.91 17.14 -16.28
C PRO A 235 -18.95 16.70 -14.81
N ALA A 236 -20.14 16.70 -14.21
CA ALA A 236 -20.40 16.16 -12.88
C ALA A 236 -20.95 14.72 -12.95
N THR A 237 -21.47 14.30 -14.10
CA THR A 237 -21.99 12.94 -14.33
C THR A 237 -21.43 12.34 -15.62
N TRP A 238 -21.54 11.01 -15.77
CA TRP A 238 -21.17 10.33 -17.00
C TRP A 238 -22.01 10.77 -18.19
N ASP A 239 -23.31 10.99 -18.01
CA ASP A 239 -24.19 11.50 -19.07
C ASP A 239 -23.73 12.87 -19.56
N GLU A 240 -23.40 13.78 -18.64
CA GLU A 240 -22.83 15.09 -18.97
C GLU A 240 -21.47 14.95 -19.69
N LEU A 241 -20.61 14.04 -19.25
CA LEU A 241 -19.33 13.77 -19.93
C LEU A 241 -19.56 13.38 -21.39
N TRP A 242 -20.51 12.48 -21.64
CA TRP A 242 -20.81 12.02 -22.99
C TRP A 242 -21.52 13.09 -23.83
N ASP A 243 -22.41 13.89 -23.24
CA ASP A 243 -23.05 15.02 -23.92
C ASP A 243 -22.06 16.13 -24.29
N MET A 244 -21.20 16.52 -23.35
CA MET A 244 -20.11 17.48 -23.61
C MET A 244 -19.21 16.96 -24.73
N SER A 245 -18.85 15.67 -24.70
CA SER A 245 -18.02 15.03 -25.72
C SER A 245 -18.66 15.10 -27.12
N ARG A 246 -19.96 14.83 -27.22
CA ARG A 246 -20.72 14.96 -28.49
C ARG A 246 -20.69 16.40 -29.01
N GLN A 247 -20.88 17.38 -28.14
CA GLN A 247 -20.85 18.81 -28.50
C GLN A 247 -19.45 19.26 -28.94
N ILE A 248 -18.39 18.86 -28.25
CA ILE A 248 -16.99 19.13 -28.62
C ILE A 248 -16.70 18.59 -30.04
N LYS A 249 -17.18 17.38 -30.35
CA LYS A 249 -17.03 16.80 -31.69
C LYS A 249 -17.81 17.57 -32.75
N ALA A 250 -19.07 17.91 -32.47
CA ALA A 250 -19.92 18.66 -33.39
C ALA A 250 -19.38 20.07 -33.69
N ALA A 251 -18.73 20.71 -32.71
CA ALA A 251 -18.05 21.99 -32.87
C ALA A 251 -16.73 21.90 -33.67
N GLY A 252 -16.26 20.68 -34.00
CA GLY A 252 -14.95 20.47 -34.62
C GLY A 252 -13.79 20.85 -33.71
N ALA A 253 -14.02 20.90 -32.39
CA ALA A 253 -13.00 21.26 -31.42
C ALA A 253 -11.94 20.17 -31.28
N ALA A 254 -12.37 18.90 -31.28
CA ALA A 254 -11.51 17.72 -31.31
C ALA A 254 -12.14 16.57 -32.12
N GLU A 255 -11.32 15.77 -32.81
CA GLU A 255 -11.75 14.56 -33.51
C GLU A 255 -12.14 13.43 -32.54
N TYR A 256 -11.36 13.32 -31.46
CA TYR A 256 -11.52 12.36 -30.34
C TYR A 256 -11.67 13.15 -29.02
N PRO A 257 -12.90 13.53 -28.63
CA PRO A 257 -13.15 14.32 -27.41
C PRO A 257 -12.85 13.58 -26.11
N VAL A 258 -12.94 12.25 -26.12
CA VAL A 258 -12.60 11.37 -25.00
C VAL A 258 -11.46 10.47 -25.45
N MET A 259 -10.43 10.39 -24.61
CA MET A 259 -9.35 9.42 -24.74
C MET A 259 -9.44 8.47 -23.56
N PRO A 260 -10.12 7.32 -23.72
CA PRO A 260 -10.19 6.34 -22.64
C PRO A 260 -8.84 5.66 -22.45
N HIS A 261 -8.66 4.96 -21.33
CA HIS A 261 -7.43 4.26 -20.97
C HIS A 261 -7.25 2.94 -21.77
N TRP A 262 -7.50 2.99 -23.08
CA TRP A 262 -7.57 1.83 -23.97
C TRP A 262 -6.26 1.60 -24.70
N PHE A 263 -5.35 0.89 -24.05
CA PHE A 263 -4.13 0.39 -24.68
C PHE A 263 -3.85 -1.05 -24.26
N ASN A 264 -2.99 -1.72 -25.02
CA ASN A 264 -2.72 -3.14 -24.88
C ASN A 264 -1.76 -3.44 -23.72
N ALA A 265 -2.26 -3.36 -22.48
CA ALA A 265 -1.58 -3.82 -21.28
C ALA A 265 -2.62 -4.33 -20.26
N PHE A 266 -2.17 -5.12 -19.29
CA PHE A 266 -3.05 -5.61 -18.22
C PHE A 266 -3.68 -4.48 -17.39
N TYR A 267 -3.02 -3.31 -17.36
CA TYR A 267 -3.49 -2.09 -16.69
C TYR A 267 -4.16 -1.08 -17.65
N GLY A 268 -4.47 -1.54 -18.87
CA GLY A 268 -5.16 -0.79 -19.90
C GLY A 268 -6.68 -0.81 -19.71
N ILE A 269 -7.37 -1.30 -20.74
CA ILE A 269 -8.84 -1.34 -20.85
C ILE A 269 -9.55 -1.97 -19.66
N GLN A 270 -8.95 -3.00 -19.04
CA GLN A 270 -9.55 -3.75 -17.93
C GLN A 270 -9.73 -2.84 -16.69
N TRP A 271 -8.70 -2.07 -16.34
CA TRP A 271 -8.74 -1.18 -15.18
C TRP A 271 -9.70 -0.01 -15.37
N ASP A 272 -9.76 0.53 -16.59
CA ASP A 272 -10.67 1.63 -16.92
C ASP A 272 -12.12 1.19 -16.82
N PHE A 273 -12.42 -0.02 -17.32
CA PHE A 273 -13.75 -0.58 -17.28
C PHE A 273 -14.20 -0.85 -15.84
N GLU A 274 -13.36 -1.50 -15.01
CA GLU A 274 -13.65 -1.73 -13.59
C GLU A 274 -13.88 -0.42 -12.83
N ALA A 275 -13.08 0.60 -13.13
CA ALA A 275 -13.20 1.89 -12.47
C ALA A 275 -14.42 2.68 -12.95
N GLU A 276 -14.73 2.71 -14.25
CA GLU A 276 -15.97 3.31 -14.75
C GLU A 276 -17.20 2.60 -14.17
N LEU A 277 -17.19 1.26 -14.12
CA LEU A 277 -18.24 0.46 -13.49
C LEU A 277 -18.46 0.84 -12.03
N GLY A 278 -17.37 0.91 -11.25
CA GLY A 278 -17.44 1.33 -9.85
C GLY A 278 -17.99 2.75 -9.68
N ASN A 279 -17.61 3.70 -10.54
CA ASN A 279 -18.05 5.10 -10.48
C ASN A 279 -19.48 5.31 -10.99
N VAL A 280 -19.90 4.61 -12.04
CA VAL A 280 -21.25 4.75 -12.63
C VAL A 280 -22.31 4.28 -11.65
N TYR A 281 -22.06 3.16 -10.98
CA TYR A 281 -23.07 2.54 -10.12
C TYR A 281 -22.96 2.92 -8.65
N ASP A 282 -21.78 3.37 -8.20
CA ASP A 282 -21.49 3.79 -6.82
C ASP A 282 -22.12 2.84 -5.78
N ASP A 283 -21.86 1.54 -5.97
CA ASP A 283 -22.52 0.48 -5.20
C ASP A 283 -21.62 -0.03 -4.07
N PRO A 284 -21.84 0.43 -2.82
CA PRO A 284 -21.01 0.04 -1.68
C PRO A 284 -21.15 -1.45 -1.31
N ASP A 285 -22.18 -2.14 -1.83
CA ASP A 285 -22.40 -3.55 -1.57
C ASP A 285 -21.71 -4.48 -2.58
N LEU A 286 -21.05 -3.91 -3.60
CA LEU A 286 -20.35 -4.66 -4.67
C LEU A 286 -21.26 -5.72 -5.31
N THR A 287 -22.53 -5.36 -5.54
CA THR A 287 -23.50 -6.18 -6.29
C THR A 287 -23.53 -5.84 -7.78
N LYS A 288 -23.11 -4.62 -8.13
CA LYS A 288 -23.05 -4.08 -9.51
C LYS A 288 -21.62 -4.02 -10.05
N THR A 289 -20.86 -5.07 -9.81
CA THR A 289 -19.45 -5.21 -10.24
C THR A 289 -19.21 -6.58 -10.86
N PHE A 290 -17.96 -6.94 -11.17
CA PHE A 290 -17.63 -8.30 -11.59
C PHE A 290 -17.63 -9.30 -10.44
N VAL A 291 -17.15 -8.89 -9.27
CA VAL A 291 -16.87 -9.80 -8.16
C VAL A 291 -17.42 -9.21 -6.87
N SER A 292 -18.24 -9.97 -6.16
CA SER A 292 -18.84 -9.55 -4.89
C SER A 292 -17.82 -9.47 -3.75
N LYS A 293 -18.26 -8.95 -2.59
CA LYS A 293 -17.49 -8.96 -1.34
C LYS A 293 -17.02 -10.37 -0.92
N ASP A 294 -17.77 -11.40 -1.32
CA ASP A 294 -17.46 -12.80 -1.01
C ASP A 294 -16.60 -13.47 -2.09
N PHE A 295 -16.05 -12.69 -3.03
CA PHE A 295 -15.23 -13.16 -4.16
C PHE A 295 -15.97 -14.04 -5.17
N GLU A 296 -17.30 -13.99 -5.19
CA GLU A 296 -18.12 -14.71 -6.18
C GLU A 296 -18.38 -13.83 -7.42
N PRO A 297 -18.41 -14.40 -8.64
CA PRO A 297 -18.78 -13.65 -9.83
C PRO A 297 -20.26 -13.26 -9.78
N VAL A 298 -20.56 -11.97 -9.99
CA VAL A 298 -21.93 -11.41 -9.91
C VAL A 298 -22.36 -10.70 -11.20
N PHE A 299 -21.76 -11.06 -12.33
CA PHE A 299 -22.04 -10.47 -13.64
C PHE A 299 -22.62 -11.48 -14.63
N ASP A 300 -23.56 -11.02 -15.47
CA ASP A 300 -24.08 -11.75 -16.62
C ASP A 300 -24.55 -10.77 -17.74
N VAL A 301 -25.20 -11.30 -18.78
CA VAL A 301 -25.70 -10.50 -19.92
C VAL A 301 -26.86 -9.56 -19.61
N GLY A 302 -27.47 -9.70 -18.43
CA GLY A 302 -28.56 -8.89 -17.89
C GLY A 302 -28.14 -8.04 -16.68
N THR A 303 -26.85 -8.01 -16.31
CA THR A 303 -26.36 -7.13 -15.25
C THR A 303 -25.83 -5.81 -15.78
N GLU A 304 -25.58 -4.91 -14.84
CA GLU A 304 -24.94 -3.61 -14.99
C GLU A 304 -23.64 -3.63 -15.80
N VAL A 305 -22.88 -4.73 -15.74
CA VAL A 305 -21.68 -4.95 -16.54
C VAL A 305 -22.00 -4.96 -18.04
N ALA A 306 -23.05 -5.68 -18.44
CA ALA A 306 -23.46 -5.76 -19.83
C ALA A 306 -24.06 -4.43 -20.33
N GLU A 307 -24.75 -3.69 -19.46
CA GLU A 307 -25.24 -2.35 -19.80
C GLU A 307 -24.10 -1.36 -20.04
N LEU A 308 -23.07 -1.36 -19.17
CA LEU A 308 -21.92 -0.46 -19.37
C LEU A 308 -21.15 -0.75 -20.65
N LEU A 309 -21.01 -2.04 -21.02
CA LEU A 309 -20.37 -2.43 -22.29
C LEU A 309 -21.08 -1.86 -23.52
N LYS A 310 -22.39 -1.56 -23.45
CA LYS A 310 -23.12 -0.92 -24.56
C LYS A 310 -22.72 0.55 -24.74
N THR A 311 -22.31 1.22 -23.67
CA THR A 311 -21.80 2.61 -23.72
C THR A 311 -20.46 2.69 -24.45
N TRP A 312 -19.68 1.61 -24.42
CA TRP A 312 -18.35 1.52 -25.04
C TRP A 312 -18.37 1.09 -26.53
N GLN A 313 -19.55 0.95 -27.14
CA GLN A 313 -19.74 0.60 -28.57
C GLN A 313 -19.69 1.82 -29.48
#